data_AF-A0A1V5CY56-F1
#
_entry.id   AF-A0A1V5CY56-F1
#
_cell.length_a   1.000
_cell.length_b   1.000
_cell.length_c   1.000
_cell.angle_alpha   90.00
_cell.angle_beta   90.00
_cell.angle_gamma   90.00
#
_symmetry.space_group_name_H-M   'P 1'
#
loop_
_entity.id
_entity.type
_entity.pdbx_description
1 polymer ?
#
loop_
_entity_poly.entity_id
_entity_poly.type
_entity_poly.pdbx_seq_one_letter_code
_entity_poly.pdbx_strand_id
1 'polypeptide(L)'
;MWNWKMIHDEDDFIMYCDIDNVTGSDEDEQGMFPTGECYQGLPEKIIVWISIGIKKREILARYVARRKEAGLSTEGYENYAHSLGLVELDSLSRLYRAIPAVDFDDKDNQLGTSSLVVEGGDPLLKGIKGEWSPVDSNETSDAIKAVYRFFYPPDREDR
;
A
#
# COMPACT_ATOMS: atom_id res chain seq x y z
N MET A 1 -18.35 0.62 -2.48
CA MET A 1 -18.29 -0.03 -1.16
C MET A 1 -16.95 -0.73 -1.12
N TRP A 2 -16.12 -0.47 -0.10
CA TRP A 2 -14.78 -1.04 -0.02
C TRP A 2 -14.86 -2.53 0.31
N ASN A 3 -14.11 -3.38 -0.37
CA ASN A 3 -14.02 -4.81 -0.07
C ASN A 3 -12.62 -5.17 0.41
N TRP A 4 -12.34 -4.81 1.66
CA TRP A 4 -11.05 -5.05 2.29
C TRP A 4 -10.81 -6.55 2.51
N LYS A 5 -9.81 -7.09 1.80
CA LYS A 5 -9.24 -8.42 2.06
C LYS A 5 -7.95 -8.27 2.81
N MET A 6 -7.80 -9.01 3.90
CA MET A 6 -6.53 -9.14 4.59
C MET A 6 -5.55 -9.87 3.66
N ILE A 7 -4.47 -9.21 3.27
CA ILE A 7 -3.43 -9.78 2.41
C ILE A 7 -2.21 -10.21 3.24
N HIS A 8 -1.99 -9.56 4.38
CA HIS A 8 -0.84 -9.83 5.23
C HIS A 8 -1.15 -9.54 6.70
N ASP A 9 -0.71 -10.41 7.60
CA ASP A 9 -0.77 -10.22 9.05
C ASP A 9 0.51 -10.76 9.69
N GLU A 10 1.40 -9.86 10.10
CA GLU A 10 2.65 -10.18 10.79
C GLU A 10 2.75 -9.43 12.12
N ASP A 11 3.84 -9.62 12.85
CA ASP A 11 4.02 -8.99 14.17
C ASP A 11 4.04 -7.46 14.11
N ASP A 12 4.61 -6.88 13.04
CA ASP A 12 4.87 -5.43 12.95
C ASP A 12 3.63 -4.64 12.51
N PHE A 13 2.92 -5.13 11.49
CA PHE A 13 1.77 -4.48 10.88
C PHE A 13 0.83 -5.50 10.24
N ILE A 14 -0.40 -5.06 10.00
CA ILE A 14 -1.42 -5.76 9.21
C ILE A 14 -1.72 -4.95 7.96
N MET A 15 -1.93 -5.61 6.82
CA MET A 15 -2.27 -4.97 5.57
C MET A 15 -3.52 -5.59 4.95
N TYR A 16 -4.48 -4.72 4.63
CA TYR A 16 -5.65 -5.02 3.84
C TYR A 16 -5.51 -4.42 2.44
N CYS A 17 -6.09 -5.06 1.44
CA CYS A 17 -6.18 -4.56 0.08
C CYS A 17 -7.64 -4.55 -0.35
N ASP A 18 -8.07 -3.49 -1.03
CA ASP A 18 -9.35 -3.48 -1.72
C ASP A 18 -9.17 -4.15 -3.08
N ILE A 19 -9.69 -5.38 -3.20
CA ILE A 19 -9.52 -6.20 -4.40
C ILE A 19 -10.55 -5.91 -5.49
N ASP A 20 -11.60 -5.14 -5.15
CA ASP A 20 -12.68 -4.83 -6.09
C ASP A 20 -12.45 -3.48 -6.78
N ASN A 21 -11.72 -2.56 -6.16
CA ASN A 21 -11.43 -1.23 -6.69
C ASN A 21 -10.02 -1.14 -7.29
N VAL A 22 -9.78 -1.92 -8.34
CA VAL A 22 -8.52 -1.95 -9.11
C VAL A 22 -8.67 -1.13 -10.40
N THR A 23 -7.71 -0.26 -10.65
CA THR A 23 -7.65 0.55 -11.87
C THR A 23 -6.30 0.41 -12.55
N GLY A 24 -6.23 0.59 -13.86
CA GLY A 24 -4.96 0.82 -14.54
C GLY A 24 -4.27 2.07 -14.01
N SER A 25 -2.94 2.12 -14.10
CA SER A 25 -2.17 3.32 -13.75
C SER A 25 -1.97 4.28 -14.92
N ASP A 26 -2.24 3.82 -16.15
CA ASP A 26 -2.00 4.55 -17.38
C ASP A 26 -3.34 4.84 -18.08
N GLU A 27 -3.50 6.06 -18.61
CA GLU A 27 -4.66 6.47 -19.40
C GLU A 27 -4.64 5.79 -20.78
N ASP A 28 -5.81 5.39 -21.27
CA ASP A 28 -5.97 4.99 -22.66
C ASP A 28 -5.94 6.19 -23.62
N GLU A 29 -6.05 5.93 -24.93
CA GLU A 29 -6.05 6.98 -25.96
C GLU A 29 -7.20 8.00 -25.81
N GLN A 30 -8.20 7.72 -24.96
CA GLN A 30 -9.32 8.60 -24.67
C GLN A 30 -9.20 9.31 -23.31
N GLY A 31 -8.08 9.15 -22.58
CA GLY A 31 -7.88 9.75 -21.26
C GLY A 31 -8.62 9.03 -20.14
N MET A 32 -9.05 7.77 -20.36
CA MET A 32 -9.76 6.96 -19.37
C MET A 32 -8.80 5.95 -18.74
N PHE A 33 -8.91 5.73 -17.43
CA PHE A 33 -8.20 4.64 -16.77
C PHE A 33 -9.02 3.36 -16.89
N PRO A 34 -8.43 2.23 -17.31
CA PRO A 34 -9.16 0.97 -17.40
C PRO A 34 -9.58 0.56 -15.97
N THR A 35 -10.89 0.36 -15.79
CA THR A 35 -11.43 -0.20 -14.55
C THR A 35 -11.58 -1.70 -14.75
N GLY A 36 -11.23 -2.50 -13.75
CA GLY A 36 -11.36 -3.95 -13.84
C GLY A 36 -12.83 -4.37 -13.94
N GLU A 37 -13.39 -4.44 -15.15
CA GLU A 37 -14.67 -5.10 -15.37
C GLU A 37 -14.48 -6.62 -15.34
N CYS A 38 -15.49 -7.35 -14.86
CA CYS A 38 -15.47 -8.81 -14.87
C CYS A 38 -15.11 -9.33 -16.28
N TYR A 39 -14.16 -10.28 -16.34
CA TYR A 39 -13.71 -10.96 -17.57
C TYR A 39 -12.72 -10.20 -18.47
N GLN A 40 -12.25 -9.00 -18.10
CA GLN A 40 -11.08 -8.39 -18.76
C GLN A 40 -9.78 -8.80 -18.08
N GLY A 41 -8.71 -8.96 -18.87
CA GLY A 41 -7.37 -9.14 -18.31
C GLY A 41 -6.95 -7.89 -17.54
N LEU A 42 -6.27 -8.07 -16.41
CA LEU A 42 -5.73 -6.93 -15.68
C LEU A 42 -4.73 -6.17 -16.57
N PRO A 43 -4.73 -4.83 -16.53
CA PRO A 43 -3.68 -4.03 -17.17
C PRO A 43 -2.30 -4.44 -16.68
N GLU A 44 -1.26 -4.15 -17.48
CA GLU A 44 0.14 -4.43 -17.08
C GLU A 44 0.56 -3.61 -15.86
N LYS A 45 0.03 -2.39 -15.75
CA LYS A 45 0.22 -1.56 -14.58
C LYS A 45 -1.10 -1.22 -13.92
N ILE A 46 -1.20 -1.52 -12.63
CA ILE A 46 -2.40 -1.30 -11.85
C ILE A 46 -2.09 -0.50 -10.60
N ILE A 47 -3.14 0.11 -10.08
CA ILE A 47 -3.18 0.78 -8.79
C ILE A 47 -4.22 0.07 -7.94
N VAL A 48 -3.85 -0.25 -6.71
CA VAL A 48 -4.74 -0.88 -5.73
C VAL A 48 -4.70 -0.13 -4.42
N TRP A 49 -5.86 -0.02 -3.77
CA TRP A 49 -5.94 0.56 -2.44
C TRP A 49 -5.50 -0.41 -1.37
N ILE A 50 -4.75 0.10 -0.39
CA ILE A 50 -4.32 -0.63 0.79
C ILE A 50 -4.64 0.13 2.07
N SER A 51 -4.91 -0.62 3.14
CA SER A 51 -5.00 -0.10 4.50
C SER A 51 -3.95 -0.80 5.36
N ILE A 52 -3.12 -0.01 6.04
CA ILE A 52 -2.02 -0.49 6.86
C ILE A 52 -2.29 -0.15 8.32
N GLY A 53 -2.43 -1.16 9.18
CA GLY A 53 -2.50 -0.98 10.62
C GLY A 53 -1.16 -1.32 11.28
N ILE A 54 -0.61 -0.42 12.11
CA ILE A 54 0.61 -0.68 12.88
C ILE A 54 0.26 -1.45 14.16
N LYS A 55 0.81 -2.65 14.34
CA LYS A 55 0.53 -3.50 15.52
C LYS A 55 1.49 -3.22 16.68
N LYS A 56 2.77 -3.00 16.38
CA LYS A 56 3.77 -2.73 17.42
C LYS A 56 3.74 -1.28 17.87
N ARG A 57 3.50 -1.09 19.18
CA ARG A 57 3.55 0.23 19.84
C ARG A 57 4.89 0.95 19.62
N GLU A 58 6.00 0.22 19.54
CA GLU A 58 7.33 0.79 19.27
C GLU A 58 7.41 1.41 17.87
N ILE A 59 6.81 0.77 16.87
CA ILE A 59 6.75 1.29 15.50
C ILE A 59 5.85 2.54 15.46
N LEU A 60 4.70 2.49 16.15
CA LEU A 60 3.80 3.64 16.26
C LEU A 60 4.47 4.83 16.97
N ALA A 61 5.23 4.58 18.04
CA ALA A 61 5.97 5.63 18.73
C ALA A 61 7.03 6.29 17.82
N ARG A 62 7.78 5.48 17.05
CA ARG A 62 8.70 6.00 16.03
C ARG A 62 7.97 6.77 14.93
N TYR A 63 6.76 6.33 14.57
CA TYR A 63 5.95 7.02 13.58
C TYR A 63 5.55 8.41 14.05
N VAL A 64 4.99 8.53 15.26
CA VAL A 64 4.61 9.81 15.86
C VAL A 64 5.84 10.72 16.05
N ALA A 65 6.98 10.16 16.46
CA ALA A 65 8.23 10.91 16.57
C ALA A 65 8.68 11.49 15.22
N ARG A 66 8.69 10.67 14.15
CA ARG A 66 9.01 11.12 12.78
C ARG A 66 8.09 12.24 12.32
N ARG A 67 6.78 12.12 12.57
CA ARG A 67 5.81 13.18 12.23
C ARG A 67 6.15 14.49 12.93
N LYS A 68 6.47 14.43 14.22
CA LYS A 68 6.87 15.59 15.02
C LYS A 68 8.16 16.24 14.49
N GLU A 69 9.15 15.44 14.12
CA GLU A 69 10.41 15.92 13.52
C GLU A 69 10.18 16.61 12.17
N ALA A 70 9.22 16.13 11.38
CA ALA A 70 8.80 16.74 10.13
C ALA A 70 7.88 17.96 10.29
N GLY A 71 7.57 18.39 11.53
CA GLY A 71 6.68 19.52 11.80
C GLY A 71 5.20 19.24 11.52
N LEU A 72 4.81 17.97 11.39
CA LEU A 72 3.42 17.55 11.17
C LEU A 72 2.65 17.47 12.49
N SER A 73 1.34 17.68 12.42
CA SER A 73 0.47 17.49 13.59
C SER A 73 0.52 16.05 14.08
N THR A 74 0.51 15.91 15.41
CA THR A 74 0.45 14.64 16.16
C THR A 74 -0.83 14.54 17.00
N GLU A 75 -1.73 15.52 16.87
CA GLU A 75 -3.03 15.51 17.54
C GLU A 75 -3.87 14.31 17.11
N GLY A 76 -4.46 13.58 18.07
CA GLY A 76 -5.31 12.41 17.82
C GLY A 76 -4.56 11.10 17.54
N TYR A 77 -3.23 11.13 17.35
CA TYR A 77 -2.44 9.93 17.05
C TYR A 77 -2.32 8.96 18.23
N GLU A 78 -2.71 9.35 19.43
CA GLU A 78 -2.90 8.42 20.56
C GLU A 78 -3.99 7.37 20.28
N ASN A 79 -4.93 7.67 19.37
CA ASN A 79 -5.99 6.76 18.91
C ASN A 79 -5.78 6.32 17.45
N TYR A 80 -4.56 6.40 16.92
CA TYR A 80 -4.24 5.95 15.57
C TYR A 80 -4.70 4.50 15.34
N ALA A 81 -5.38 4.26 14.23
CA ALA A 81 -5.84 2.92 13.84
C ALA A 81 -5.11 2.42 12.60
N HIS A 82 -5.14 3.18 11.51
CA HIS A 82 -4.57 2.74 10.24
C HIS A 82 -4.23 3.91 9.31
N SER A 83 -3.43 3.60 8.29
CA SER A 83 -3.11 4.48 7.18
C SER A 83 -3.67 3.91 5.89
N LEU A 84 -4.45 4.71 5.17
CA LEU A 84 -4.90 4.42 3.81
C LEU A 84 -3.82 4.86 2.82
N GLY A 85 -3.58 4.05 1.80
CA GLY A 85 -2.65 4.36 0.73
C GLY A 85 -2.94 3.58 -0.54
N LEU A 86 -2.08 3.79 -1.52
CA LEU A 86 -2.08 3.09 -2.78
C LEU A 86 -0.82 2.24 -2.91
N VAL A 87 -0.94 1.13 -3.61
CA VAL A 87 0.21 0.43 -4.17
C VAL A 87 0.05 0.43 -5.67
N GLU A 88 1.05 0.95 -6.36
CA GLU A 88 1.17 0.79 -7.80
C GLU A 88 2.05 -0.41 -8.10
N LEU A 89 1.62 -1.21 -9.07
CA LEU A 89 2.32 -2.42 -9.51
C LEU A 89 2.56 -2.36 -11.01
N ASP A 90 3.76 -2.72 -11.44
CA ASP A 90 4.14 -2.89 -12.84
C ASP A 90 4.50 -4.37 -13.07
N SER A 91 3.68 -5.06 -13.87
CA SER A 91 3.85 -6.48 -14.15
C SER A 91 5.04 -6.75 -15.07
N LEU A 92 5.26 -5.91 -16.08
CA LEU A 92 6.33 -6.04 -17.07
C LEU A 92 7.70 -5.86 -16.44
N SER A 93 7.86 -4.77 -15.68
CA SER A 93 9.12 -4.43 -15.02
C SER A 93 9.27 -5.15 -13.68
N ARG A 94 8.21 -5.80 -13.19
CA ARG A 94 8.13 -6.44 -11.87
C ARG A 94 8.49 -5.49 -10.73
N LEU A 95 7.98 -4.26 -10.83
CA LEU A 95 8.22 -3.18 -9.87
C LEU A 95 6.96 -2.86 -9.07
N TYR A 96 7.15 -2.23 -7.92
CA TYR A 96 6.08 -1.63 -7.14
C TYR A 96 6.52 -0.28 -6.56
N ARG A 97 5.55 0.54 -6.16
CA ARG A 97 5.75 1.62 -5.19
C ARG A 97 4.52 1.79 -4.32
N ALA A 98 4.72 2.16 -3.06
CA ALA A 98 3.64 2.43 -2.11
C ALA A 98 3.51 3.93 -1.86
N ILE A 99 2.29 4.44 -1.91
CA ILE A 99 1.96 5.86 -1.75
C ILE A 99 0.95 5.98 -0.61
N PRO A 100 1.42 6.16 0.64
CA PRO A 100 0.52 6.46 1.75
C PRO A 100 -0.19 7.79 1.51
N ALA A 101 -1.49 7.84 1.76
CA ALA A 101 -2.31 9.01 1.54
C ALA A 101 -2.68 9.69 2.85
N VAL A 102 -3.38 8.97 3.73
CA VAL A 102 -4.05 9.57 4.89
C VAL A 102 -4.12 8.60 6.06
N ASP A 103 -4.01 9.14 7.27
CA ASP A 103 -4.15 8.39 8.51
C ASP A 103 -5.53 8.59 9.15
N PHE A 104 -6.00 7.55 9.82
CA PHE A 104 -7.28 7.53 10.51
C PHE A 104 -7.14 7.08 11.97
N ASP A 105 -8.01 7.60 12.83
CA ASP A 105 -8.20 7.12 14.19
C ASP A 105 -9.13 5.89 14.26
N ASP A 106 -9.34 5.37 15.47
CA ASP A 106 -10.20 4.21 15.75
C ASP A 106 -11.71 4.46 15.54
N LYS A 107 -12.09 5.67 15.14
CA LYS A 107 -13.46 6.09 14.81
C LYS A 107 -13.58 6.52 13.35
N ASP A 108 -12.59 6.19 12.52
CA ASP A 108 -12.49 6.57 11.10
C ASP A 108 -12.48 8.09 10.85
N ASN A 109 -12.05 8.90 11.83
CA ASN A 109 -11.77 10.31 11.60
C ASN A 109 -10.38 10.48 10.98
N GLN A 110 -10.28 11.33 9.97
CA GLN A 110 -9.02 11.68 9.34
C GLN A 110 -8.12 12.46 10.32
N LEU A 111 -6.91 11.96 10.55
CA LEU A 111 -5.89 12.61 11.38
C LEU A 111 -4.98 13.53 10.56
N GLY A 112 -4.59 13.11 9.35
CA GLY A 112 -3.74 13.90 8.46
C GLY A 112 -3.05 13.08 7.37
N THR A 113 -2.22 13.72 6.56
CA THR A 113 -1.42 13.04 5.53
C THR A 113 -0.47 12.04 6.16
N SER A 114 -0.42 10.83 5.61
CA SER A 114 0.44 9.76 6.13
C SER A 114 1.91 10.03 5.79
N SER A 115 2.82 9.69 6.71
CA SER A 115 4.27 9.77 6.52
C SER A 115 4.98 8.42 6.75
N LEU A 116 4.25 7.32 6.57
CA LEU A 116 4.77 5.96 6.74
C LEU A 116 5.92 5.64 5.79
N VAL A 117 5.81 6.14 4.57
CA VAL A 117 6.77 6.01 3.49
C VAL A 117 7.10 7.42 3.03
N VAL A 118 8.39 7.75 2.97
CA VAL A 118 8.88 9.09 2.65
C VAL A 118 9.81 8.95 1.46
N GLU A 119 9.72 9.89 0.51
CA GLU A 119 10.62 9.92 -0.63
C GLU A 119 12.06 10.18 -0.16
N GLY A 120 13.01 9.34 -0.58
CA GLY A 120 14.43 9.46 -0.24
C GLY A 120 14.80 9.21 1.24
N GLY A 121 13.87 8.71 2.07
CA GLY A 121 14.10 8.37 3.47
C GLY A 121 13.86 6.91 3.79
N ASP A 122 14.37 6.44 4.94
CA ASP A 122 14.16 5.06 5.37
C ASP A 122 12.67 4.83 5.73
N PRO A 123 11.98 3.85 5.11
CA PRO A 123 10.60 3.57 5.44
C PRO A 123 10.47 3.07 6.89
N LEU A 124 9.37 3.43 7.56
CA LEU A 124 9.11 2.92 8.93
C LEU A 124 8.81 1.44 8.95
N LEU A 125 8.14 0.97 7.89
CA LEU A 125 7.78 -0.42 7.69
C LEU A 125 8.80 -1.03 6.74
N LYS A 126 9.49 -2.06 7.23
CA LYS A 126 10.57 -2.71 6.50
C LYS A 126 10.04 -3.23 5.15
N GLY A 127 10.74 -2.87 4.08
CA GLY A 127 10.48 -3.40 2.75
C GLY A 127 9.24 -2.84 2.05
N ILE A 128 8.67 -1.74 2.55
CA ILE A 128 7.65 -0.94 1.83
C ILE A 128 8.31 0.36 1.38
N LYS A 129 8.52 0.53 0.07
CA LYS A 129 9.23 1.69 -0.51
C LYS A 129 8.29 2.61 -1.30
N GLY A 130 8.59 3.90 -1.29
CA GLY A 130 7.81 4.94 -2.00
C GLY A 130 8.29 5.20 -3.42
N GLU A 131 9.52 4.79 -3.70
CA GLU A 131 10.10 4.77 -5.03
C GLU A 131 9.88 3.40 -5.71
N TRP A 132 9.90 3.41 -7.03
CA TRP A 132 9.82 2.18 -7.83
C TRP A 132 10.92 1.20 -7.45
N SER A 133 10.52 0.05 -6.94
CA SER A 133 11.40 -0.94 -6.34
C SER A 133 11.07 -2.34 -6.84
N PRO A 134 12.05 -3.25 -6.99
CA PRO A 134 11.79 -4.62 -7.44
C PRO A 134 10.92 -5.42 -6.46
N VAL A 135 9.87 -6.06 -6.96
CA VAL A 135 8.98 -6.91 -6.14
C VAL A 135 9.72 -8.15 -5.61
N ASP A 136 10.57 -8.75 -6.43
CA ASP A 136 11.27 -10.00 -6.10
C ASP A 136 12.51 -9.80 -5.23
N SER A 137 12.81 -8.56 -4.81
CA SER A 137 13.92 -8.31 -3.90
C SER A 137 13.73 -9.02 -2.56
N ASN A 138 14.83 -9.54 -1.99
CA ASN A 138 14.85 -10.06 -0.63
C ASN A 138 14.52 -8.98 0.41
N GLU A 139 14.68 -7.70 0.06
CA GLU A 139 14.35 -6.57 0.91
C GLU A 139 12.88 -6.16 0.84
N THR A 140 12.14 -6.59 -0.19
CA THR A 140 10.74 -6.25 -0.37
C THR A 140 9.87 -7.03 0.62
N SER A 141 8.93 -6.31 1.25
CA SER A 141 8.02 -6.87 2.25
C SER A 141 7.19 -8.01 1.66
N ASP A 142 6.98 -9.05 2.46
CA ASP A 142 6.12 -10.17 2.06
C ASP A 142 4.67 -9.75 1.83
N ALA A 143 4.22 -8.66 2.48
CA ALA A 143 2.93 -8.04 2.21
C ALA A 143 2.81 -7.56 0.75
N ILE A 144 3.81 -6.83 0.26
CA ILE A 144 3.85 -6.34 -1.13
C ILE A 144 3.93 -7.50 -2.11
N LYS A 145 4.75 -8.51 -1.82
CA LYS A 145 4.83 -9.73 -2.65
C LYS A 145 3.50 -10.47 -2.67
N ALA A 146 2.76 -10.51 -1.57
CA ALA A 146 1.44 -11.12 -1.49
C ALA A 146 0.41 -10.33 -2.33
N VAL A 147 0.39 -9.00 -2.23
CA VAL A 147 -0.45 -8.14 -3.09
C VAL A 147 -0.10 -8.38 -4.57
N TYR A 148 1.17 -8.35 -4.95
CA TYR A 148 1.58 -8.56 -6.33
C TYR A 148 1.17 -9.94 -6.86
N ARG A 149 1.43 -11.02 -6.10
CA ARG A 149 1.05 -12.39 -6.50
C ARG A 149 -0.46 -12.61 -6.57
N PHE A 150 -1.25 -11.82 -5.85
CA PHE A 150 -2.71 -11.89 -5.93
C PHE A 150 -3.21 -11.43 -7.30
N PHE A 151 -2.68 -10.32 -7.80
CA PHE A 151 -3.09 -9.73 -9.10
C PHE A 151 -2.34 -10.32 -10.30
N TYR A 152 -1.06 -10.65 -10.13
CA TYR A 152 -0.20 -11.26 -11.13
C TYR A 152 0.31 -12.60 -10.60
N PRO A 153 -0.56 -13.63 -10.53
CA PRO A 153 -0.11 -14.96 -10.17
C PRO A 153 0.98 -15.38 -11.17
N PRO A 154 2.05 -16.07 -10.72
CA PRO A 154 3.00 -16.64 -11.65
C PRO A 154 2.23 -17.50 -12.64
N ASP A 155 2.58 -17.39 -13.93
CA ASP A 155 2.04 -18.27 -14.96
C ASP A 155 2.12 -19.69 -14.40
N ARG A 156 0.95 -20.34 -14.30
CA ARG A 156 0.94 -21.78 -14.06
C ARG A 156 1.56 -22.37 -15.32
N GLU A 157 2.87 -22.57 -15.32
CA GLU A 157 3.51 -23.49 -16.24
C GLU A 157 2.66 -24.77 -16.24
N ASP A 158 2.08 -25.04 -17.41
CA ASP A 158 1.44 -26.27 -17.85
C ASP A 158 1.21 -27.34 -16.76
N ARG A 159 -0.04 -27.41 -16.28
CA ARG A 159 -0.56 -28.65 -15.69
C ARG A 159 -1.25 -29.48 -16.75
#